data_AF-A0A1I9LM21-F1
#
_entry.id   AF-A0A1I9LM21-F1
#
_cell.length_a   1.000
_cell.length_b   1.000
_cell.length_c   1.000
_cell.angle_alpha   90.00
_cell.angle_beta   90.00
_cell.angle_gamma   90.00
#
_symmetry.space_group_name_H-M   'P 1'
#
loop_
_entity.id
_entity.type
_entity.pdbx_description
1 polymer ?
#
loop_
_entity_poly.entity_id
_entity_poly.type
_entity_poly.pdbx_seq_one_letter_code
_entity_poly.pdbx_strand_id
1 'polypeptide(L)'
;MTEVTAKIGQLMMEDIVSMHKEFRCFHGPDNSSFPGWIKNLDSEQVPALLKKVVFGESGDDLGSWMRLYSLDDIESCMKKVQGVKFAEEVCYNGTLIIKALSSGLDIGACNWLINGPNGSLSYVSDSIFVSHHARSFDFHGLKETDVLIYSDFSSLQSAEVTEDGCISPDSDNNYISTISSDNKDSLLNTEDSLEEMEKLAFVCSCAAESADAGGSTLITITRIGIVLQLLELLSNSLESSSLKVPIFVISSVAEELLAYTNTIPEWLCEQRQEKLISGEPSFGHLKFIKNKKIHLFPAIHSPNLIYANRTSWQEPCIVFASHWSLRLGPSVQLLQRWRGDPKSLLVLEDGISSGLGLLPFRPIAMKILQCSFLSGIRLQKLPTLVSVLQPKIFLVPDAVNQRISLAAIKTISILNYFENKTLHVPRIVDNPSVEITTDLASKLSWRKLRQRESFGIARLKGGLLMEDGKHRLVSGLEQEESSGKARPLRHWGSVAPELLLDALLKMGIKGSIEQSTGDNGSEDKSIIHIENPNSGLIEFSEMGTAIITGDENVVSQVFQAIDGVLDGI
;
A
#
# COMPACT_ATOMS: atom_id res chain seq x y z
N MET A 1 -2.34 8.93 -3.62
CA MET A 1 -2.42 7.89 -4.67
C MET A 1 -1.46 8.28 -5.78
N THR A 2 -1.00 7.36 -6.61
CA THR A 2 -0.21 7.74 -7.80
C THR A 2 -1.07 8.54 -8.78
N GLU A 3 -0.49 9.56 -9.41
CA GLU A 3 -1.21 10.47 -10.32
C GLU A 3 -1.90 9.71 -11.46
N VAL A 4 -1.21 8.75 -12.06
CA VAL A 4 -1.74 7.96 -13.17
C VAL A 4 -2.87 7.03 -12.75
N THR A 5 -2.72 6.31 -11.63
CA THR A 5 -3.79 5.44 -11.11
C THR A 5 -5.03 6.26 -10.77
N ALA A 6 -4.85 7.46 -10.23
CA ALA A 6 -5.95 8.37 -9.94
C ALA A 6 -6.72 8.74 -11.22
N LYS A 7 -6.01 9.13 -12.28
CA LYS A 7 -6.63 9.54 -13.55
C LYS A 7 -7.27 8.37 -14.31
N ILE A 8 -6.58 7.23 -14.40
CA ILE A 8 -7.14 6.02 -15.06
C ILE A 8 -8.37 5.53 -14.27
N GLY A 9 -8.27 5.46 -12.94
CA GLY A 9 -9.39 5.09 -12.08
C GLY A 9 -10.58 6.04 -12.22
N GLN A 10 -10.34 7.35 -12.33
CA GLN A 10 -11.39 8.33 -12.63
C GLN A 10 -12.11 7.99 -13.93
N LEU A 11 -11.38 7.81 -15.03
CA LEU A 11 -11.96 7.49 -16.34
C LEU A 11 -12.75 6.18 -16.32
N MET A 12 -12.23 5.15 -15.64
CA MET A 12 -12.93 3.88 -15.48
C MET A 12 -14.24 4.04 -14.70
N MET A 13 -14.24 4.84 -13.63
CA MET A 13 -15.47 5.12 -12.87
C MET A 13 -16.48 5.93 -13.69
N GLU A 14 -16.04 6.93 -14.44
CA GLU A 14 -16.89 7.72 -15.33
C GLU A 14 -17.55 6.85 -16.39
N ASP A 15 -16.81 5.91 -16.98
CA ASP A 15 -17.35 4.96 -17.96
C ASP A 15 -18.39 4.02 -17.33
N ILE A 16 -18.13 3.51 -16.12
CA ILE A 16 -19.10 2.69 -15.37
C ILE A 16 -20.39 3.48 -15.09
N VAL A 17 -20.28 4.73 -14.65
CA VAL A 17 -21.44 5.59 -14.40
C VAL A 17 -22.21 5.87 -15.69
N SER A 18 -21.49 6.10 -16.80
CA SER A 18 -22.07 6.28 -18.13
C SER A 18 -22.86 5.04 -18.58
N MET A 19 -22.25 3.85 -18.50
CA MET A 19 -22.89 2.57 -18.81
C MET A 19 -24.12 2.30 -17.94
N HIS A 20 -24.03 2.60 -16.64
CA HIS A 20 -25.16 2.45 -15.72
C HIS A 20 -26.29 3.43 -16.04
N LYS A 21 -25.97 4.68 -16.36
CA LYS A 21 -26.95 5.69 -16.76
C LYS A 21 -27.70 5.26 -18.02
N GLU A 22 -26.99 4.78 -19.04
CA GLU A 22 -27.59 4.22 -20.25
C GLU A 22 -28.52 3.05 -19.92
N PHE A 23 -28.05 2.08 -19.12
CA PHE A 23 -28.86 0.95 -18.68
C PHE A 23 -30.15 1.41 -17.97
N ARG A 24 -30.05 2.39 -17.08
CA ARG A 24 -31.22 2.94 -16.39
C ARG A 24 -32.19 3.65 -17.34
N CYS A 25 -31.70 4.35 -18.35
CA CYS A 25 -32.56 4.99 -19.35
C CYS A 25 -33.39 3.99 -20.16
N PHE A 26 -32.85 2.79 -20.45
CA PHE A 26 -33.55 1.78 -21.25
C PHE A 26 -34.34 0.76 -20.43
N HIS A 27 -33.85 0.39 -19.24
CA HIS A 27 -34.37 -0.73 -18.44
C HIS A 27 -34.71 -0.37 -17.00
N GLY A 28 -34.31 0.81 -16.53
CA GLY A 28 -34.51 1.25 -15.16
C GLY A 28 -35.85 1.94 -14.95
N PRO A 29 -36.35 1.98 -13.69
CA PRO A 29 -37.49 2.81 -13.36
C PRO A 29 -37.10 4.30 -13.39
N ASP A 30 -38.09 5.16 -13.67
CA ASP A 30 -37.91 6.63 -13.71
C ASP A 30 -37.41 7.20 -12.36
N ASN A 31 -37.62 6.47 -11.26
CA ASN A 31 -37.22 6.87 -9.91
C ASN A 31 -35.85 6.29 -9.50
N SER A 32 -35.16 6.98 -8.60
CA SER A 32 -33.84 6.58 -8.03
C SER A 32 -33.96 5.70 -6.77
N SER A 33 -35.13 5.13 -6.51
CA SER A 33 -35.35 4.25 -5.35
C SER A 33 -34.71 2.88 -5.54
N PHE A 34 -34.25 2.28 -4.44
CA PHE A 34 -33.80 0.89 -4.45
C PHE A 34 -34.92 -0.02 -4.96
N PRO A 35 -34.61 -1.04 -5.79
CA PRO A 35 -35.59 -2.00 -6.25
C PRO A 35 -36.32 -2.66 -5.07
N GLY A 36 -37.65 -2.79 -5.17
CA GLY A 36 -38.48 -3.36 -4.10
C GLY A 36 -38.12 -4.79 -3.72
N TRP A 37 -37.54 -5.58 -4.65
CA TRP A 37 -37.12 -6.96 -4.42
C TRP A 37 -35.96 -7.08 -3.41
N ILE A 38 -35.09 -6.06 -3.28
CA ILE A 38 -34.02 -6.05 -2.28
C ILE A 38 -34.59 -6.10 -0.86
N LYS A 39 -35.77 -5.53 -0.63
CA LYS A 39 -36.43 -5.56 0.69
C LYS A 39 -36.99 -6.93 1.06
N ASN A 40 -37.15 -7.84 0.10
CA ASN A 40 -37.74 -9.15 0.27
C ASN A 40 -36.72 -10.29 0.09
N LEU A 41 -35.42 -9.97 0.00
CA LEU A 41 -34.37 -10.93 -0.33
C LEU A 41 -34.22 -12.06 0.69
N ASP A 42 -34.51 -11.77 1.96
CA ASP A 42 -34.52 -12.74 3.06
C ASP A 42 -35.67 -13.76 2.92
N SER A 43 -36.73 -13.40 2.21
CA SER A 43 -37.94 -14.20 2.04
C SER A 43 -38.01 -14.95 0.70
N GLU A 44 -37.22 -14.55 -0.30
CA GLU A 44 -37.17 -15.21 -1.60
C GLU A 44 -36.22 -16.42 -1.61
N GLN A 45 -36.60 -17.49 -2.31
CA GLN A 45 -35.73 -18.64 -2.56
C GLN A 45 -34.62 -18.26 -3.57
N VAL A 46 -33.64 -17.48 -3.13
CA VAL A 46 -32.44 -17.18 -3.93
C VAL A 46 -31.57 -18.46 -4.01
N PRO A 47 -31.10 -18.87 -5.20
CA PRO A 47 -30.17 -19.99 -5.35
C PRO A 47 -28.93 -19.83 -4.46
N ALA A 48 -28.43 -20.92 -3.86
CA ALA A 48 -27.33 -20.88 -2.89
C ALA A 48 -26.08 -20.15 -3.41
N LEU A 49 -25.76 -20.30 -4.69
CA LEU A 49 -24.62 -19.64 -5.34
C LEU A 49 -24.81 -18.11 -5.41
N LEU A 50 -26.03 -17.65 -5.73
CA LEU A 50 -26.36 -16.23 -5.69
C LEU A 50 -26.46 -15.72 -4.26
N LYS A 51 -26.87 -16.57 -3.30
CA LYS A 51 -26.81 -16.20 -1.89
C LYS A 51 -25.37 -15.93 -1.44
N LYS A 52 -24.42 -16.79 -1.79
CA LYS A 52 -23.00 -16.55 -1.49
C LYS A 52 -22.48 -15.25 -2.11
N VAL A 53 -22.87 -14.94 -3.36
CA VAL A 53 -22.48 -13.71 -4.05
C VAL A 53 -23.10 -12.46 -3.42
N VAL A 54 -24.35 -12.56 -2.94
CA VAL A 54 -25.13 -11.42 -2.44
C VAL A 54 -24.94 -11.15 -0.96
N PHE A 55 -24.83 -12.21 -0.15
CA PHE A 55 -24.76 -12.18 1.31
C PHE A 55 -23.35 -12.47 1.86
N GLY A 56 -22.37 -12.71 0.97
CA GLY A 56 -21.01 -13.11 1.36
C GLY A 56 -20.96 -14.56 1.88
N GLU A 57 -19.78 -15.00 2.33
CA GLU A 57 -19.61 -16.33 2.95
C GLU A 57 -20.24 -16.40 4.35
N SER A 58 -20.32 -15.26 5.03
CA SER A 58 -20.85 -15.11 6.40
C SER A 58 -22.37 -14.94 6.46
N GLY A 59 -23.02 -14.54 5.36
CA GLY A 59 -24.47 -14.31 5.31
C GLY A 59 -24.92 -12.93 5.84
N ASP A 60 -24.01 -12.15 6.44
CA ASP A 60 -24.31 -10.89 7.14
C ASP A 60 -24.06 -9.63 6.29
N ASP A 61 -23.58 -9.77 5.04
CA ASP A 61 -23.09 -8.64 4.22
C ASP A 61 -24.20 -7.80 3.53
N LEU A 62 -25.49 -8.08 3.80
CA LEU A 62 -26.63 -7.32 3.25
C LEU A 62 -26.54 -5.80 3.50
N GLY A 63 -25.91 -5.39 4.60
CA GLY A 63 -25.74 -3.98 4.98
C GLY A 63 -24.81 -3.18 4.08
N SER A 64 -24.16 -3.79 3.08
CA SER A 64 -23.09 -3.18 2.29
C SER A 64 -23.49 -2.68 0.89
N TRP A 65 -24.71 -2.97 0.42
CA TRP A 65 -25.15 -2.57 -0.93
C TRP A 65 -25.42 -1.07 -1.00
N MET A 66 -24.49 -0.34 -1.62
CA MET A 66 -24.58 1.11 -1.81
C MET A 66 -25.07 1.45 -3.23
N ARG A 67 -25.67 2.64 -3.38
CA ARG A 67 -25.95 3.18 -4.72
C ARG A 67 -24.64 3.42 -5.44
N LEU A 68 -24.66 3.23 -6.76
CA LEU A 68 -23.54 3.63 -7.61
C LEU A 68 -23.29 5.14 -7.46
N TYR A 69 -22.02 5.53 -7.47
CA TYR A 69 -21.58 6.91 -7.44
C TYR A 69 -22.14 7.71 -8.64
N SER A 70 -22.33 9.02 -8.45
CA SER A 70 -22.62 9.97 -9.52
C SER A 70 -21.33 10.57 -10.10
N LEU A 71 -21.44 11.26 -11.25
CA LEU A 71 -20.31 12.02 -11.79
C LEU A 71 -19.85 13.13 -10.84
N ASP A 72 -20.79 13.77 -10.13
CA ASP A 72 -20.47 14.80 -9.12
C ASP A 72 -19.71 14.21 -7.92
N ASP A 73 -20.04 12.97 -7.51
CA ASP A 73 -19.32 12.27 -6.45
C ASP A 73 -17.87 11.98 -6.87
N ILE A 74 -17.67 11.53 -8.12
CA ILE A 74 -16.34 11.29 -8.68
C ILE A 74 -15.56 12.60 -8.70
N GLU A 75 -16.11 13.68 -9.27
CA GLU A 75 -15.43 14.98 -9.35
C GLU A 75 -15.06 15.53 -7.97
N SER A 76 -16.00 15.47 -7.02
CA SER A 76 -15.79 15.91 -5.63
C SER A 76 -14.73 15.09 -4.90
N CYS A 77 -14.67 13.78 -5.16
CA CYS A 77 -13.64 12.90 -4.61
C CYS A 77 -12.27 13.21 -5.20
N MET A 78 -12.18 13.36 -6.52
CA MET A 78 -10.93 13.63 -7.22
C MET A 78 -10.28 14.96 -6.80
N LYS A 79 -11.07 15.98 -6.44
CA LYS A 79 -10.57 17.25 -5.86
C LYS A 79 -9.81 17.08 -4.53
N LYS A 80 -10.02 15.96 -3.82
CA LYS A 80 -9.36 15.66 -2.54
C LYS A 80 -8.12 14.78 -2.71
N VAL A 81 -7.92 14.21 -3.89
CA VAL A 81 -6.80 13.30 -4.16
C VAL A 81 -5.54 14.11 -4.40
N GLN A 82 -4.49 13.81 -3.62
CA GLN A 82 -3.14 14.27 -3.92
C GLN A 82 -2.40 13.19 -4.71
N GLY A 83 -1.96 13.55 -5.92
CA GLY A 83 -1.12 12.72 -6.77
C GLY A 83 0.31 12.68 -6.23
N VAL A 84 0.91 11.48 -6.26
CA VAL A 84 2.30 11.24 -5.87
C VAL A 84 3.00 10.55 -7.04
N LYS A 85 4.20 10.99 -7.41
CA LYS A 85 5.02 10.37 -8.45
C LYS A 85 5.82 9.20 -7.89
N PHE A 86 6.31 8.33 -8.77
CA PHE A 86 7.23 7.29 -8.34
C PHE A 86 8.50 7.89 -7.73
N ALA A 87 8.93 7.29 -6.62
CA ALA A 87 10.05 7.70 -5.79
C ALA A 87 9.97 9.12 -5.19
N GLU A 88 8.85 9.82 -5.35
CA GLU A 88 8.58 11.07 -4.64
C GLU A 88 8.26 10.79 -3.17
N GLU A 89 8.85 11.58 -2.27
CA GLU A 89 8.60 11.52 -0.84
C GLU A 89 7.67 12.66 -0.44
N VAL A 90 6.49 12.31 0.08
CA VAL A 90 5.47 13.27 0.51
C VAL A 90 5.29 13.15 2.01
N CYS A 91 5.36 14.28 2.71
CA CYS A 91 5.13 14.33 4.15
C CYS A 91 3.65 14.57 4.46
N TYR A 92 3.03 13.65 5.20
CA TYR A 92 1.67 13.77 5.70
C TYR A 92 1.67 14.19 7.17
N ASN A 93 1.01 15.32 7.46
CA ASN A 93 0.88 15.92 8.79
C ASN A 93 2.20 16.13 9.55
N GLY A 94 3.34 16.27 8.86
CA GLY A 94 4.67 16.41 9.48
C GLY A 94 5.26 15.11 10.07
N THR A 95 4.47 14.04 10.12
CA THR A 95 4.78 12.82 10.89
C THR A 95 5.11 11.63 10.02
N LEU A 96 4.44 11.47 8.87
CA LEU A 96 4.61 10.30 8.01
C LEU A 96 5.24 10.73 6.69
N ILE A 97 6.34 10.10 6.30
CA ILE A 97 6.88 10.22 4.95
C ILE A 97 6.35 9.04 4.14
N ILE A 98 5.65 9.33 3.05
CA ILE A 98 5.03 8.35 2.18
C ILE A 98 5.72 8.40 0.83
N LYS A 99 6.12 7.25 0.30
CA LYS A 99 6.80 7.10 -0.98
C LYS A 99 6.13 6.00 -1.80
N ALA A 100 5.83 6.31 -3.07
CA ALA A 100 5.29 5.34 -4.02
C ALA A 100 6.42 4.70 -4.83
N LEU A 101 6.45 3.37 -4.89
CA LEU A 101 7.39 2.59 -5.70
C LEU A 101 6.60 1.76 -6.71
N SER A 102 7.10 1.54 -7.93
CA SER A 102 6.33 0.81 -8.94
C SER A 102 6.08 -0.64 -8.51
N SER A 103 4.87 -1.17 -8.71
CA SER A 103 4.58 -2.59 -8.51
C SER A 103 4.78 -3.44 -9.78
N GLY A 104 4.93 -2.79 -10.94
CA GLY A 104 5.05 -3.46 -12.24
C GLY A 104 3.74 -3.95 -12.84
N LEU A 105 2.67 -4.12 -12.05
CA LEU A 105 1.46 -4.83 -12.48
C LEU A 105 0.72 -4.13 -13.63
N ASP A 106 0.44 -2.85 -13.48
CA ASP A 106 -0.21 -2.02 -14.50
C ASP A 106 0.28 -0.56 -14.37
N ILE A 107 -0.07 0.27 -15.34
CA ILE A 107 0.41 1.66 -15.42
C ILE A 107 -0.08 2.45 -14.21
N GLY A 108 0.85 2.95 -13.40
CA GLY A 108 0.55 3.68 -12.17
C GLY A 108 0.47 2.82 -10.91
N ALA A 109 0.39 1.49 -11.04
CA ALA A 109 0.31 0.60 -9.89
C ALA A 109 1.58 0.69 -9.03
N CYS A 110 1.40 0.70 -7.70
CA CYS A 110 2.48 1.00 -6.78
C CYS A 110 2.41 0.23 -5.47
N ASN A 111 3.60 -0.03 -4.91
CA ASN A 111 3.83 -0.43 -3.54
C ASN A 111 4.17 0.82 -2.71
N TRP A 112 3.71 0.86 -1.46
CA TRP A 112 3.87 2.03 -0.60
C TRP A 112 4.94 1.79 0.45
N LEU A 113 5.89 2.72 0.56
CA LEU A 113 6.81 2.81 1.69
C LEU A 113 6.36 3.97 2.58
N ILE A 114 6.08 3.68 3.85
CA ILE A 114 5.58 4.61 4.84
C ILE A 114 6.58 4.65 6.00
N ASN A 115 7.31 5.74 6.12
CA ASN A 115 8.25 5.97 7.21
C ASN A 115 7.60 6.86 8.26
N GLY A 116 7.58 6.37 9.50
CA GLY A 116 7.14 7.15 10.66
C GLY A 116 8.25 7.26 11.72
N PRO A 117 7.97 7.95 12.83
CA PRO A 117 8.95 8.16 13.89
C PRO A 117 9.37 6.88 14.62
N ASN A 118 8.53 5.84 14.58
CA ASN A 118 8.73 4.59 15.31
C ASN A 118 9.16 3.41 14.42
N GLY A 119 9.35 3.65 13.12
CA GLY A 119 9.74 2.63 12.15
C GLY A 119 9.18 2.85 10.76
N SER A 120 9.55 1.94 9.86
CA SER A 120 9.20 1.91 8.45
C SER A 120 8.23 0.76 8.13
N LEU A 121 7.26 1.04 7.27
CA LEU A 121 6.24 0.10 6.83
C LEU A 121 6.24 0.04 5.30
N SER A 122 6.49 -1.15 4.75
CA SER A 122 6.33 -1.45 3.34
C SER A 122 5.01 -2.16 3.11
N TYR A 123 4.21 -1.72 2.15
CA TYR A 123 2.99 -2.36 1.69
C TYR A 123 3.18 -2.82 0.24
N VAL A 124 3.22 -4.14 0.05
CA VAL A 124 3.32 -4.79 -1.26
C VAL A 124 1.94 -5.26 -1.68
N SER A 125 1.38 -4.61 -2.68
CA SER A 125 0.18 -5.05 -3.39
C SER A 125 0.55 -6.09 -4.46
N ASP A 126 -0.46 -6.54 -5.21
CA ASP A 126 -0.28 -7.28 -6.45
C ASP A 126 0.82 -6.65 -7.33
N SER A 127 1.87 -7.43 -7.60
CA SER A 127 3.10 -6.94 -8.24
C SER A 127 3.67 -7.95 -9.23
N ILE A 128 4.34 -7.48 -10.28
CA ILE A 128 5.06 -8.33 -11.25
C ILE A 128 6.47 -7.77 -11.47
N PHE A 129 7.48 -8.63 -11.51
CA PHE A 129 8.87 -8.19 -11.58
C PHE A 129 9.24 -7.49 -12.89
N VAL A 130 8.78 -8.04 -14.02
CA VAL A 130 9.09 -7.54 -15.36
C VAL A 130 7.78 -7.28 -16.09
N SER A 131 7.61 -6.06 -16.61
CA SER A 131 6.41 -5.63 -17.32
C SER A 131 6.74 -5.09 -18.70
N HIS A 132 5.86 -5.35 -19.67
CA HIS A 132 6.00 -4.93 -21.08
C HIS A 132 5.26 -3.63 -21.43
N HIS A 133 4.53 -3.08 -20.46
CA HIS A 133 3.72 -1.86 -20.65
C HIS A 133 3.91 -0.85 -19.50
N ALA A 134 4.11 -1.31 -18.27
CA ALA A 134 4.31 -0.47 -17.09
C ALA A 134 5.76 -0.52 -16.60
N ARG A 135 6.18 0.45 -15.78
CA ARG A 135 7.50 0.42 -15.14
C ARG A 135 7.64 -0.82 -14.25
N SER A 136 8.70 -1.61 -14.42
CA SER A 136 8.98 -2.82 -13.63
C SER A 136 8.96 -2.59 -12.11
N PHE A 137 8.73 -3.65 -11.32
CA PHE A 137 8.68 -3.58 -9.86
C PHE A 137 9.99 -3.06 -9.27
N ASP A 138 9.93 -1.90 -8.61
CA ASP A 138 11.02 -1.34 -7.82
C ASP A 138 11.05 -1.91 -6.39
N PHE A 139 11.38 -3.19 -6.27
CA PHE A 139 11.53 -3.85 -4.97
C PHE A 139 12.79 -3.40 -4.20
N HIS A 140 13.74 -2.75 -4.87
CA HIS A 140 14.97 -2.26 -4.23
C HIS A 140 14.71 -1.16 -3.22
N GLY A 141 13.69 -0.32 -3.47
CA GLY A 141 13.26 0.71 -2.53
C GLY A 141 12.59 0.17 -1.25
N LEU A 142 12.30 -1.13 -1.18
CA LEU A 142 11.61 -1.78 -0.04
C LEU A 142 12.55 -2.58 0.87
N LYS A 143 13.86 -2.46 0.70
CA LYS A 143 14.85 -3.22 1.48
C LYS A 143 14.93 -2.75 2.94
N GLU A 144 15.20 -3.70 3.82
CA GLU A 144 15.50 -3.52 5.25
C GLU A 144 14.41 -2.78 6.03
N THR A 145 13.15 -2.88 5.59
CA THR A 145 12.04 -2.23 6.28
C THR A 145 11.66 -2.94 7.57
N ASP A 146 11.17 -2.18 8.54
CA ASP A 146 10.82 -2.71 9.85
C ASP A 146 9.62 -3.66 9.77
N VAL A 147 8.58 -3.29 9.03
CA VAL A 147 7.40 -4.12 8.78
C VAL A 147 7.13 -4.20 7.28
N LEU A 148 6.92 -5.40 6.76
CA LEU A 148 6.48 -5.65 5.39
C LEU A 148 5.10 -6.30 5.39
N ILE A 149 4.09 -5.62 4.85
CA ILE A 149 2.76 -6.18 4.56
C ILE A 149 2.75 -6.70 3.14
N TYR A 150 2.51 -8.00 3.02
CA TYR A 150 2.21 -8.65 1.75
C TYR A 150 0.69 -8.75 1.60
N SER A 151 0.15 -8.20 0.52
CA SER A 151 -1.29 -8.15 0.25
C SER A 151 -1.64 -8.63 -1.15
N ASP A 152 -0.83 -9.52 -1.70
CA ASP A 152 -1.08 -10.15 -2.99
C ASP A 152 -1.79 -11.49 -2.80
N PHE A 153 -3.00 -11.57 -3.36
CA PHE A 153 -3.89 -12.73 -3.29
C PHE A 153 -4.03 -13.44 -4.64
N SER A 154 -3.33 -13.00 -5.69
CA SER A 154 -3.42 -13.54 -7.06
C SER A 154 -3.30 -15.06 -7.11
N SER A 155 -2.34 -15.61 -6.35
CA SER A 155 -2.07 -17.06 -6.27
C SER A 155 -3.19 -17.92 -5.67
N LEU A 156 -4.19 -17.29 -5.04
CA LEU A 156 -5.34 -17.97 -4.46
C LEU A 156 -6.52 -18.05 -5.44
N GLN A 157 -6.52 -17.20 -6.48
CA GLN A 157 -7.62 -17.08 -7.44
C GLN A 157 -7.62 -18.19 -8.51
N SER A 158 -6.57 -19.01 -8.60
CA SER A 158 -6.46 -20.11 -9.58
C SER A 158 -7.28 -21.37 -9.23
N ALA A 159 -8.21 -21.31 -8.27
CA ALA A 159 -9.07 -22.44 -7.93
C ALA A 159 -10.21 -22.57 -8.95
N GLU A 160 -10.14 -23.59 -9.81
CA GLU A 160 -11.16 -23.89 -10.81
C GLU A 160 -12.53 -24.12 -10.15
N VAL A 161 -13.55 -23.41 -10.61
CA VAL A 161 -14.94 -23.71 -10.30
C VAL A 161 -15.38 -24.85 -11.21
N THR A 162 -15.43 -26.08 -10.69
CA THR A 162 -15.99 -27.23 -11.41
C THR A 162 -17.49 -27.02 -11.67
N GLU A 163 -18.05 -27.73 -12.67
CA GLU A 163 -19.46 -27.61 -13.11
C GLU A 163 -20.50 -27.79 -11.97
N ASP A 164 -20.10 -28.40 -10.85
CA ASP A 164 -20.94 -28.60 -9.65
C ASP A 164 -20.89 -27.45 -8.61
N GLY A 165 -20.19 -26.34 -8.90
CA GLY A 165 -20.16 -25.17 -8.00
C GLY A 165 -19.39 -25.38 -6.70
N CYS A 166 -18.62 -26.46 -6.60
CA CYS A 166 -17.69 -26.71 -5.51
C CYS A 166 -16.34 -26.07 -5.84
N ILE A 167 -15.87 -25.20 -4.95
CA ILE A 167 -14.49 -24.71 -4.93
C ILE A 167 -13.65 -25.86 -4.39
N SER A 168 -12.96 -26.59 -5.26
CA SER A 168 -11.84 -27.44 -4.81
C SER A 168 -10.61 -26.54 -4.72
N PRO A 169 -10.01 -26.35 -3.53
CA PRO A 169 -8.63 -25.87 -3.50
C PRO A 169 -7.80 -26.94 -4.22
N ASP A 170 -6.95 -26.55 -5.16
CA ASP A 170 -5.83 -27.40 -5.57
C ASP A 170 -5.06 -27.78 -4.29
N SER A 171 -5.30 -28.98 -3.78
CA SER A 171 -4.76 -29.46 -2.52
C SER A 171 -3.32 -29.96 -2.63
N ASP A 172 -2.77 -30.01 -3.84
CA ASP A 172 -1.66 -30.93 -4.13
C ASP A 172 -0.31 -30.24 -4.40
N ASN A 173 -0.22 -28.92 -4.38
CA ASN A 173 1.07 -28.23 -4.58
C ASN A 173 1.50 -27.43 -3.36
N ASN A 174 1.96 -28.12 -2.33
CA ASN A 174 2.92 -27.53 -1.40
C ASN A 174 4.18 -27.19 -2.21
N TYR A 175 4.30 -25.93 -2.64
CA TYR A 175 5.48 -25.45 -3.36
C TYR A 175 6.65 -25.39 -2.38
N ILE A 176 7.43 -26.48 -2.31
CA ILE A 176 8.72 -26.51 -1.63
C ILE A 176 9.72 -25.78 -2.54
N SER A 177 9.87 -24.47 -2.36
CA SER A 177 10.99 -23.75 -2.98
C SER A 177 12.27 -24.12 -2.22
N THR A 178 13.16 -24.89 -2.83
CA THR A 178 14.55 -24.97 -2.40
C THR A 178 15.20 -23.61 -2.66
N ILE A 179 15.44 -22.84 -1.59
CA ILE A 179 16.20 -21.59 -1.67
C ILE A 179 17.63 -21.96 -2.10
N SER A 180 17.96 -21.74 -3.37
CA SER A 180 19.36 -21.64 -3.78
C SER A 180 19.83 -20.24 -3.39
N SER A 181 20.89 -20.17 -2.59
CA SER A 181 21.26 -18.98 -1.82
C SER A 181 21.81 -17.80 -2.64
N ASP A 182 21.92 -17.87 -3.96
CA ASP A 182 22.83 -16.96 -4.67
C ASP A 182 22.34 -16.24 -5.94
N ASN A 183 21.11 -16.42 -6.43
CA ASN A 183 20.73 -15.76 -7.69
C ASN A 183 19.64 -14.70 -7.52
N LYS A 184 20.05 -13.44 -7.28
CA LYS A 184 19.20 -12.24 -7.47
C LYS A 184 18.56 -12.21 -8.86
N ASP A 185 19.24 -12.80 -9.84
CA ASP A 185 18.77 -12.95 -11.22
C ASP A 185 17.52 -13.84 -11.35
N SER A 186 17.20 -14.66 -10.34
CA SER A 186 16.00 -15.52 -10.37
C SER A 186 14.68 -14.74 -10.28
N LEU A 187 14.66 -13.59 -9.59
CA LEU A 187 13.44 -12.75 -9.50
C LEU A 187 13.15 -12.02 -10.81
N LEU A 188 14.23 -11.60 -11.49
CA LEU A 188 14.19 -10.86 -12.76
C LEU A 188 14.14 -11.79 -13.98
N ASN A 189 13.92 -13.09 -13.81
CA ASN A 189 13.78 -13.98 -14.94
C ASN A 189 12.55 -13.59 -15.78
N THR A 190 12.71 -13.66 -17.11
CA THR A 190 11.68 -13.21 -18.05
C THR A 190 10.65 -14.30 -18.36
N GLU A 191 10.72 -15.47 -17.73
CA GLU A 191 9.82 -16.61 -17.99
C GLU A 191 8.35 -16.25 -17.85
N ASP A 192 7.96 -15.64 -16.72
CA ASP A 192 6.56 -15.23 -16.48
C ASP A 192 6.08 -14.22 -17.55
N SER A 193 6.97 -13.30 -17.94
CA SER A 193 6.68 -12.26 -18.91
C SER A 193 6.58 -12.80 -20.34
N LEU A 194 7.35 -13.84 -20.67
CA LEU A 194 7.30 -14.55 -21.95
C LEU A 194 6.00 -15.37 -22.06
N GLU A 195 5.63 -16.08 -21.00
CA GLU A 195 4.36 -16.81 -20.95
C GLU A 195 3.16 -15.86 -21.12
N GLU A 196 3.22 -14.67 -20.51
CA GLU A 196 2.20 -13.65 -20.71
C GLU A 196 2.13 -13.17 -22.17
N MET A 197 3.27 -12.93 -22.81
CA MET A 197 3.31 -12.60 -24.24
C MET A 197 2.75 -13.71 -25.13
N GLU A 198 3.03 -14.98 -24.83
CA GLU A 198 2.49 -16.13 -25.54
C GLU A 198 0.96 -16.20 -25.41
N LYS A 199 0.41 -15.94 -24.21
CA LYS A 199 -1.04 -15.85 -24.01
C LYS A 199 -1.67 -14.73 -24.84
N LEU A 200 -1.05 -13.57 -24.91
CA LEU A 200 -1.52 -12.46 -25.74
C LEU A 200 -1.49 -12.82 -27.23
N ALA A 201 -0.42 -13.47 -27.70
CA ALA A 201 -0.30 -13.95 -29.06
C ALA A 201 -1.37 -14.99 -29.40
N PHE A 202 -1.67 -15.89 -28.47
CA PHE A 202 -2.73 -16.89 -28.61
C PHE A 202 -4.13 -16.26 -28.73
N VAL A 203 -4.43 -15.23 -27.92
CA VAL A 203 -5.66 -14.44 -28.09
C VAL A 203 -5.73 -13.84 -29.50
N CYS A 204 -4.62 -13.31 -30.00
CA CYS A 204 -4.55 -12.73 -31.35
C CYS A 204 -4.81 -13.78 -32.44
N SER A 205 -4.23 -14.98 -32.34
CA SER A 205 -4.46 -16.05 -33.30
C SER A 205 -5.93 -16.50 -33.31
N CYS A 206 -6.54 -16.68 -32.13
CA CYS A 206 -7.96 -17.04 -32.05
C CYS A 206 -8.88 -15.98 -32.66
N ALA A 207 -8.58 -14.70 -32.43
CA ALA A 207 -9.34 -13.59 -33.02
C ALA A 207 -9.20 -13.56 -34.56
N ALA A 208 -7.98 -13.80 -35.07
CA ALA A 208 -7.73 -13.88 -36.51
C ALA A 208 -8.43 -15.08 -37.17
N GLU A 209 -8.42 -16.25 -36.53
CA GLU A 209 -9.15 -17.44 -36.99
C GLU A 209 -10.67 -17.23 -36.99
N SER A 210 -11.22 -16.57 -35.97
CA SER A 210 -12.63 -16.20 -35.92
C SER A 210 -13.00 -15.28 -37.09
N ALA A 211 -12.16 -14.26 -37.34
CA ALA A 211 -12.29 -13.34 -38.46
C ALA A 211 -12.24 -14.05 -39.83
N ASP A 212 -11.26 -14.95 -40.04
CA ASP A 212 -11.12 -15.70 -41.30
C ASP A 212 -12.33 -16.61 -41.57
N ALA A 213 -12.90 -17.21 -40.51
CA ALA A 213 -14.15 -17.98 -40.60
C ALA A 213 -15.39 -17.12 -40.90
N GLY A 214 -15.26 -15.78 -40.86
CA GLY A 214 -16.34 -14.81 -41.04
C GLY A 214 -17.11 -14.46 -39.77
N GLY A 215 -16.58 -14.81 -38.58
CA GLY A 215 -17.14 -14.46 -37.27
C GLY A 215 -16.53 -13.19 -36.68
N SER A 216 -17.22 -12.58 -35.71
CA SER A 216 -16.74 -11.40 -35.01
C SER A 216 -16.17 -11.75 -33.63
N THR A 217 -15.19 -10.98 -33.17
CA THR A 217 -14.56 -11.17 -31.86
C THR A 217 -14.97 -10.06 -30.89
N LEU A 218 -15.42 -10.43 -29.69
CA LEU A 218 -15.73 -9.54 -28.58
C LEU A 218 -14.68 -9.71 -27.47
N ILE A 219 -13.91 -8.66 -27.17
CA ILE A 219 -12.91 -8.64 -26.10
C ILE A 219 -13.43 -7.78 -24.95
N THR A 220 -13.53 -8.38 -23.76
CA THR A 220 -14.14 -7.75 -22.57
C THR A 220 -13.16 -7.46 -21.43
N ILE A 221 -11.86 -7.64 -21.69
CA ILE A 221 -10.75 -7.39 -20.75
C ILE A 221 -10.74 -5.92 -20.34
N THR A 222 -10.49 -5.65 -19.06
CA THR A 222 -10.53 -4.30 -18.48
C THR A 222 -9.18 -3.77 -18.02
N ARG A 223 -8.17 -4.63 -17.84
CA ARG A 223 -6.80 -4.22 -17.52
C ARG A 223 -6.18 -3.43 -18.67
N ILE A 224 -5.88 -2.15 -18.43
CA ILE A 224 -5.45 -1.23 -19.49
C ILE A 224 -4.13 -1.67 -20.09
N GLY A 225 -3.17 -2.12 -19.28
CA GLY A 225 -1.90 -2.65 -19.75
C GLY A 225 -2.03 -3.82 -20.73
N ILE A 226 -3.00 -4.72 -20.48
CA ILE A 226 -3.30 -5.85 -21.36
C ILE A 226 -4.01 -5.38 -22.63
N VAL A 227 -5.00 -4.49 -22.51
CA VAL A 227 -5.74 -3.93 -23.65
C VAL A 227 -4.79 -3.22 -24.63
N LEU A 228 -3.85 -2.42 -24.12
CA LEU A 228 -2.88 -1.69 -24.95
C LEU A 228 -1.97 -2.65 -25.75
N GLN A 229 -1.52 -3.73 -25.11
CA GLN A 229 -0.69 -4.75 -25.77
C GLN A 229 -1.51 -5.53 -26.82
N LEU A 230 -2.74 -5.95 -26.49
CA LEU A 230 -3.62 -6.63 -27.45
C LEU A 230 -3.95 -5.76 -28.66
N LEU A 231 -4.25 -4.47 -28.47
CA LEU A 231 -4.51 -3.54 -29.57
C LEU A 231 -3.32 -3.45 -30.52
N GLU A 232 -2.10 -3.39 -30.00
CA GLU A 232 -0.88 -3.35 -30.81
C GLU A 232 -0.61 -4.69 -31.52
N LEU A 233 -0.66 -5.81 -30.79
CA LEU A 233 -0.40 -7.15 -31.33
C LEU A 233 -1.42 -7.56 -32.38
N LEU A 234 -2.72 -7.36 -32.13
CA LEU A 234 -3.77 -7.64 -33.10
C LEU A 234 -3.62 -6.81 -34.36
N SER A 235 -3.34 -5.51 -34.22
CA SER A 235 -3.20 -4.63 -35.37
C SER A 235 -2.00 -5.02 -36.24
N ASN A 236 -0.87 -5.39 -35.63
CA ASN A 236 0.30 -5.91 -36.33
C ASN A 236 0.03 -7.26 -37.00
N SER A 237 -0.64 -8.18 -36.30
CA SER A 237 -1.01 -9.50 -36.80
C SER A 237 -1.92 -9.38 -38.03
N LEU A 238 -2.96 -8.53 -37.96
CA LEU A 238 -3.85 -8.27 -39.08
C LEU A 238 -3.13 -7.63 -40.26
N GLU A 239 -2.16 -6.72 -40.02
CA GLU A 239 -1.32 -6.14 -41.07
C GLU A 239 -0.47 -7.15 -41.82
N SER A 240 0.07 -8.14 -41.10
CA SER A 240 0.85 -9.23 -41.69
C SER A 240 0.00 -10.24 -42.45
N SER A 241 -1.30 -10.28 -42.16
CA SER A 241 -2.27 -11.17 -42.79
C SER A 241 -2.96 -10.51 -44.00
N SER A 242 -3.65 -11.31 -44.82
CA SER A 242 -4.52 -10.79 -45.89
C SER A 242 -5.87 -10.27 -45.38
N LEU A 243 -6.16 -10.39 -44.08
CA LEU A 243 -7.44 -10.05 -43.48
C LEU A 243 -7.60 -8.54 -43.32
N LYS A 244 -8.68 -7.99 -43.89
CA LYS A 244 -9.04 -6.56 -43.78
C LYS A 244 -10.18 -6.37 -42.78
N VAL A 245 -9.94 -6.77 -41.54
CA VAL A 245 -10.95 -6.71 -40.47
C VAL A 245 -10.77 -5.45 -39.63
N PRO A 246 -11.82 -4.63 -39.44
CA PRO A 246 -11.74 -3.43 -38.60
C PRO A 246 -11.70 -3.78 -37.11
N ILE A 247 -10.98 -2.97 -36.35
CA ILE A 247 -10.96 -3.02 -34.89
C ILE A 247 -11.75 -1.83 -34.35
N PHE A 248 -12.71 -2.08 -33.47
CA PHE A 248 -13.47 -1.04 -32.78
C PHE A 248 -13.16 -1.05 -31.28
N VAL A 249 -13.05 0.14 -30.69
CA VAL A 249 -13.04 0.32 -29.23
C VAL A 249 -14.28 1.13 -28.87
N ILE A 250 -15.18 0.52 -28.10
CA ILE A 250 -16.45 1.14 -27.71
C ILE A 250 -16.45 1.38 -26.20
N SER A 251 -16.21 2.63 -25.83
CA SER A 251 -16.23 3.11 -24.44
C SER A 251 -16.31 4.64 -24.44
N SER A 252 -17.04 5.20 -23.48
CA SER A 252 -17.27 6.66 -23.42
C SER A 252 -16.00 7.46 -23.14
N VAL A 253 -14.97 6.79 -22.60
CA VAL A 253 -13.67 7.37 -22.25
C VAL A 253 -12.52 6.89 -23.15
N ALA A 254 -12.80 6.07 -24.17
CA ALA A 254 -11.75 5.40 -24.97
C ALA A 254 -10.74 6.38 -25.60
N GLU A 255 -11.21 7.50 -26.15
CA GLU A 255 -10.35 8.51 -26.80
C GLU A 255 -9.42 9.18 -25.79
N GLU A 256 -9.96 9.62 -24.66
CA GLU A 256 -9.19 10.27 -23.60
C GLU A 256 -8.20 9.29 -22.96
N LEU A 257 -8.65 8.08 -22.64
CA LEU A 257 -7.82 7.06 -22.00
C LEU A 257 -6.63 6.67 -22.88
N LEU A 258 -6.85 6.38 -24.16
CA LEU A 258 -5.77 5.99 -25.07
C LEU A 258 -4.81 7.16 -25.35
N ALA A 259 -5.32 8.39 -25.46
CA ALA A 259 -4.47 9.57 -25.61
C ALA A 259 -3.57 9.79 -24.38
N TYR A 260 -4.15 9.64 -23.18
CA TYR A 260 -3.43 9.82 -21.91
C TYR A 260 -2.23 8.88 -21.76
N THR A 261 -2.30 7.65 -22.29
CA THR A 261 -1.17 6.69 -22.16
C THR A 261 0.14 7.17 -22.80
N ASN A 262 0.09 8.11 -23.75
CA ASN A 262 1.30 8.68 -24.38
C ASN A 262 1.78 9.97 -23.70
N THR A 263 1.03 10.51 -22.74
CA THR A 263 1.43 11.70 -21.98
C THR A 263 2.17 11.36 -20.69
N ILE A 264 2.37 10.07 -20.39
CA ILE A 264 2.90 9.57 -19.12
C ILE A 264 4.09 8.59 -19.29
N PRO A 265 5.09 8.89 -20.15
CA PRO A 265 6.17 7.95 -20.46
C PRO A 265 6.95 7.47 -19.23
N GLU A 266 7.11 8.32 -18.21
CA GLU A 266 7.86 8.01 -16.98
C GLU A 266 7.24 6.88 -16.13
N TRP A 267 6.00 6.49 -16.45
CA TRP A 267 5.26 5.40 -15.81
C TRP A 267 5.34 4.08 -16.60
N LEU A 268 5.91 4.10 -17.80
CA LEU A 268 6.02 2.95 -18.71
C LEU A 268 7.35 2.21 -18.53
N CYS A 269 7.48 1.01 -19.10
CA CYS A 269 8.76 0.28 -19.10
C CYS A 269 9.81 0.98 -19.99
N GLU A 270 11.09 0.65 -19.76
CA GLU A 270 12.22 1.27 -20.46
C GLU A 270 12.09 1.18 -21.99
N GLN A 271 11.68 0.02 -22.51
CA GLN A 271 11.45 -0.18 -23.96
C GLN A 271 10.43 0.80 -24.56
N ARG A 272 9.41 1.17 -23.78
CA ARG A 272 8.34 2.10 -24.21
C ARG A 272 8.78 3.55 -24.09
N GLN A 273 9.65 3.86 -23.13
CA GLN A 273 10.29 5.15 -22.98
C GLN A 273 11.28 5.40 -24.13
N GLU A 274 12.10 4.40 -24.49
CA GLU A 274 13.06 4.48 -25.59
C GLU A 274 12.37 4.76 -26.93
N LYS A 275 11.23 4.12 -27.21
CA LYS A 275 10.40 4.44 -28.39
C LYS A 275 9.98 5.91 -28.43
N LEU A 276 9.56 6.47 -27.30
CA LEU A 276 9.16 7.87 -27.25
C LEU A 276 10.36 8.80 -27.45
N ILE A 277 11.52 8.46 -26.87
CA ILE A 277 12.77 9.21 -27.04
C ILE A 277 13.23 9.18 -28.51
N SER A 278 13.00 8.07 -29.23
CA SER A 278 13.30 7.96 -30.67
C SER A 278 12.26 8.65 -31.57
N GLY A 279 11.22 9.29 -30.99
CA GLY A 279 10.18 10.00 -31.72
C GLY A 279 9.03 9.12 -32.21
N GLU A 280 8.99 7.85 -31.81
CA GLU A 280 7.89 6.92 -32.08
C GLU A 280 6.86 6.94 -30.92
N PRO A 281 5.57 6.67 -31.17
CA PRO A 281 4.61 6.55 -30.08
C PRO A 281 4.96 5.36 -29.17
N SER A 282 4.78 5.50 -27.85
CA SER A 282 5.07 4.44 -26.88
C SER A 282 4.31 3.15 -27.19
N PHE A 283 3.08 3.29 -27.68
CA PHE A 283 2.25 2.18 -28.11
C PHE A 283 1.82 2.32 -29.58
N GLY A 284 1.93 1.22 -30.34
CA GLY A 284 1.59 1.21 -31.77
C GLY A 284 0.13 1.53 -32.11
N HIS A 285 -0.82 1.33 -31.17
CA HIS A 285 -2.25 1.57 -31.40
C HIS A 285 -2.53 3.00 -31.92
N LEU A 286 -1.76 4.01 -31.52
CA LEU A 286 -1.92 5.39 -32.03
C LEU A 286 -1.74 5.51 -33.55
N LYS A 287 -0.76 4.78 -34.11
CA LYS A 287 -0.53 4.74 -35.55
C LYS A 287 -1.74 4.12 -36.25
N PHE A 288 -2.31 3.07 -35.66
CA PHE A 288 -3.48 2.37 -36.19
C PHE A 288 -4.76 3.19 -36.10
N ILE A 289 -4.92 4.02 -35.08
CA ILE A 289 -6.02 5.01 -34.98
C ILE A 289 -5.87 6.06 -36.10
N LYS A 290 -4.66 6.64 -36.26
CA LYS A 290 -4.39 7.63 -37.32
C LYS A 290 -4.64 7.05 -38.72
N ASN A 291 -4.28 5.79 -38.93
CA ASN A 291 -4.49 5.07 -40.18
C ASN A 291 -5.94 4.57 -40.37
N LYS A 292 -6.87 4.89 -39.46
CA LYS A 292 -8.27 4.46 -39.48
C LYS A 292 -8.45 2.93 -39.57
N LYS A 293 -7.58 2.19 -38.88
CA LYS A 293 -7.72 0.73 -38.68
C LYS A 293 -8.37 0.40 -37.34
N ILE A 294 -8.04 1.19 -36.33
CA ILE A 294 -8.74 1.21 -35.05
C ILE A 294 -9.72 2.39 -35.08
N HIS A 295 -10.98 2.12 -34.77
CA HIS A 295 -12.03 3.11 -34.70
C HIS A 295 -12.55 3.22 -33.27
N LEU A 296 -12.60 4.45 -32.75
CA LEU A 296 -13.05 4.74 -31.39
C LEU A 296 -14.48 5.28 -31.44
N PHE A 297 -15.35 4.76 -30.58
CA PHE A 297 -16.72 5.24 -30.45
C PHE A 297 -17.15 5.28 -28.98
N PRO A 298 -17.89 6.32 -28.54
CA PRO A 298 -18.32 6.43 -27.14
C PRO A 298 -19.41 5.41 -26.77
N ALA A 299 -20.25 4.99 -27.72
CA ALA A 299 -21.35 4.06 -27.50
C ALA A 299 -21.71 3.29 -28.78
N ILE A 300 -22.44 2.16 -28.65
CA ILE A 300 -22.93 1.39 -29.82
C ILE A 300 -23.91 2.20 -30.66
N HIS A 301 -24.74 3.03 -30.02
CA HIS A 301 -25.71 3.86 -30.70
C HIS A 301 -25.12 5.17 -31.25
N SER A 302 -23.79 5.29 -31.31
CA SER A 302 -23.12 6.49 -31.84
C SER A 302 -23.57 6.78 -33.28
N PRO A 303 -24.02 8.01 -33.61
CA PRO A 303 -24.50 8.34 -34.96
C PRO A 303 -23.46 8.07 -36.05
N ASN A 304 -22.17 8.22 -35.74
CA ASN A 304 -21.08 7.97 -36.69
C ASN A 304 -20.81 6.46 -36.92
N LEU A 305 -21.27 5.60 -36.02
CA LEU A 305 -21.23 4.15 -36.19
C LEU A 305 -22.39 3.66 -37.08
N ILE A 306 -23.56 4.32 -36.99
CA ILE A 306 -24.81 3.83 -37.61
C ILE A 306 -25.19 4.58 -38.90
N TYR A 307 -25.00 5.91 -38.95
CA TYR A 307 -25.62 6.77 -39.96
C TYR A 307 -24.62 7.57 -40.83
N ALA A 308 -23.45 7.93 -40.33
CA ALA A 308 -22.51 8.78 -41.06
C ALA A 308 -21.68 7.97 -42.07
N ASN A 309 -22.14 7.99 -43.33
CA ASN A 309 -21.71 7.17 -44.49
C ASN A 309 -22.18 5.72 -44.38
N ARG A 310 -22.80 5.19 -45.45
CA ARG A 310 -23.12 3.76 -45.56
C ARG A 310 -21.88 2.94 -45.15
N THR A 311 -22.05 2.14 -44.07
CA THR A 311 -21.17 1.07 -43.55
C THR A 311 -19.79 1.47 -42.98
N SER A 312 -19.74 2.19 -41.85
CA SER A 312 -18.55 2.16 -40.97
C SER A 312 -18.50 0.87 -40.14
N TRP A 313 -19.64 0.40 -39.61
CA TRP A 313 -19.75 -0.96 -39.05
C TRP A 313 -19.67 -2.01 -40.16
N GLN A 314 -18.73 -2.95 -40.04
CA GLN A 314 -18.52 -4.04 -40.98
C GLN A 314 -18.24 -5.31 -40.20
N GLU A 315 -18.97 -6.39 -40.49
CA GLU A 315 -18.73 -7.72 -39.92
C GLU A 315 -18.10 -8.62 -41.00
N PRO A 316 -17.10 -9.45 -40.69
CA PRO A 316 -16.52 -9.68 -39.36
C PRO A 316 -15.72 -8.48 -38.83
N CYS A 317 -15.76 -8.27 -37.51
CA CYS A 317 -14.99 -7.24 -36.81
C CYS A 317 -14.44 -7.73 -35.48
N ILE A 318 -13.45 -7.01 -34.95
CA ILE A 318 -12.96 -7.19 -33.58
C ILE A 318 -13.38 -5.99 -32.75
N VAL A 319 -14.00 -6.21 -31.60
CA VAL A 319 -14.51 -5.13 -30.74
C VAL A 319 -13.98 -5.28 -29.32
N PHE A 320 -13.33 -4.22 -28.85
CA PHE A 320 -13.01 -4.00 -27.45
C PHE A 320 -14.17 -3.26 -26.80
N ALA A 321 -14.86 -3.94 -25.88
CA ALA A 321 -15.95 -3.39 -25.09
C ALA A 321 -15.79 -3.86 -23.64
N SER A 322 -15.12 -3.04 -22.85
CA SER A 322 -14.65 -3.35 -21.51
C SER A 322 -15.78 -3.42 -20.49
N HIS A 323 -16.21 -4.64 -20.12
CA HIS A 323 -16.90 -4.91 -18.85
C HIS A 323 -16.95 -6.42 -18.55
N TRP A 324 -16.11 -6.89 -17.64
CA TRP A 324 -15.96 -8.32 -17.29
C TRP A 324 -17.22 -8.92 -16.66
N SER A 325 -18.12 -8.12 -16.06
CA SER A 325 -19.34 -8.68 -15.46
C SER A 325 -20.41 -9.10 -16.48
N LEU A 326 -20.32 -8.62 -17.72
CA LEU A 326 -21.37 -8.83 -18.75
C LEU A 326 -22.78 -8.45 -18.26
N ARG A 327 -22.92 -7.38 -17.47
CA ARG A 327 -24.21 -6.85 -16.98
C ARG A 327 -24.54 -5.45 -17.47
N LEU A 328 -23.53 -4.68 -17.87
CA LEU A 328 -23.68 -3.28 -18.26
C LEU A 328 -22.84 -3.01 -19.51
N GLY A 329 -23.23 -1.98 -20.24
CA GLY A 329 -22.46 -1.45 -21.35
C GLY A 329 -22.56 -2.23 -22.67
N PRO A 330 -21.69 -1.86 -23.64
CA PRO A 330 -21.70 -2.39 -25.01
C PRO A 330 -21.52 -3.91 -25.10
N SER A 331 -20.78 -4.52 -24.17
CA SER A 331 -20.47 -5.95 -24.19
C SER A 331 -21.73 -6.82 -24.12
N VAL A 332 -22.75 -6.40 -23.37
CA VAL A 332 -24.03 -7.11 -23.24
C VAL A 332 -24.77 -7.16 -24.59
N GLN A 333 -24.85 -6.01 -25.26
CA GLN A 333 -25.58 -5.86 -26.52
C GLN A 333 -24.89 -6.65 -27.65
N LEU A 334 -23.57 -6.61 -27.72
CA LEU A 334 -22.77 -7.35 -28.71
C LEU A 334 -22.79 -8.85 -28.45
N LEU A 335 -22.67 -9.27 -27.18
CA LEU A 335 -22.80 -10.68 -26.83
C LEU A 335 -24.19 -11.22 -27.19
N GLN A 336 -25.25 -10.46 -26.92
CA GLN A 336 -26.61 -10.85 -27.29
C GLN A 336 -26.78 -11.00 -28.82
N ARG A 337 -26.07 -10.19 -29.62
CA ARG A 337 -26.06 -10.25 -31.09
C ARG A 337 -25.29 -11.46 -31.61
N TRP A 338 -24.12 -11.77 -31.04
CA TRP A 338 -23.20 -12.77 -31.59
C TRP A 338 -23.25 -14.15 -30.93
N ARG A 339 -23.94 -14.30 -29.78
CA ARG A 339 -24.02 -15.59 -29.05
C ARG A 339 -24.45 -16.79 -29.88
N GLY A 340 -25.23 -16.59 -30.94
CA GLY A 340 -25.75 -17.65 -31.80
C GLY A 340 -24.82 -18.05 -32.96
N ASP A 341 -23.73 -17.31 -33.19
CA ASP A 341 -22.80 -17.57 -34.29
C ASP A 341 -21.59 -18.40 -33.82
N PRO A 342 -21.44 -19.67 -34.26
CA PRO A 342 -20.33 -20.52 -33.84
C PRO A 342 -18.96 -20.11 -34.40
N LYS A 343 -18.93 -19.14 -35.32
CA LYS A 343 -17.69 -18.58 -35.86
C LYS A 343 -17.17 -17.43 -35.02
N SER A 344 -18.04 -16.76 -34.28
CA SER A 344 -17.70 -15.63 -33.43
C SER A 344 -16.98 -16.09 -32.15
N LEU A 345 -16.18 -15.19 -31.57
CA LEU A 345 -15.33 -15.45 -30.41
C LEU A 345 -15.59 -14.44 -29.29
N LEU A 346 -15.85 -14.91 -28.08
CA LEU A 346 -15.88 -14.11 -26.86
C LEU A 346 -14.58 -14.33 -26.08
N VAL A 347 -13.86 -13.25 -25.78
CA VAL A 347 -12.66 -13.27 -24.94
C VAL A 347 -12.99 -12.66 -23.57
N LEU A 348 -12.80 -13.46 -22.53
CA LEU A 348 -13.04 -13.12 -21.13
C LEU A 348 -11.75 -13.23 -20.33
N GLU A 349 -11.61 -12.35 -19.36
CA GLU A 349 -10.61 -12.52 -18.31
C GLU A 349 -11.15 -13.45 -17.22
N ASP A 350 -10.29 -14.34 -16.71
CA ASP A 350 -10.63 -15.30 -15.67
C ASP A 350 -10.97 -14.61 -14.34
N GLY A 351 -11.93 -15.16 -13.60
CA GLY A 351 -12.45 -14.57 -12.36
C GLY A 351 -13.75 -15.22 -11.86
N ILE A 352 -14.19 -14.84 -10.66
CA ILE A 352 -15.23 -15.47 -9.81
C ILE A 352 -16.61 -15.63 -10.49
N SER A 353 -16.81 -15.14 -11.71
CA SER A 353 -18.15 -15.07 -12.31
C SER A 353 -18.23 -15.33 -13.81
N SER A 354 -17.21 -15.87 -14.49
CA SER A 354 -17.32 -16.17 -15.93
C SER A 354 -18.49 -17.13 -16.24
N GLY A 355 -18.66 -18.19 -15.44
CA GLY A 355 -19.79 -19.12 -15.56
C GLY A 355 -21.16 -18.48 -15.28
N LEU A 356 -21.30 -17.73 -14.18
CA LEU A 356 -22.54 -17.02 -13.80
C LEU A 356 -22.88 -15.87 -14.77
N GLY A 357 -21.86 -15.17 -15.24
CA GLY A 357 -21.92 -14.08 -16.19
C GLY A 357 -22.61 -14.49 -17.47
N LEU A 358 -22.36 -15.71 -17.93
CA LEU A 358 -22.87 -16.25 -19.20
C LEU A 358 -24.27 -16.86 -19.11
N LEU A 359 -24.80 -17.16 -17.90
CA LEU A 359 -26.12 -17.78 -17.74
C LEU A 359 -27.26 -17.08 -18.49
N PRO A 360 -27.41 -15.74 -18.45
CA PRO A 360 -28.48 -15.04 -19.15
C PRO A 360 -28.42 -15.18 -20.68
N PHE A 361 -27.25 -15.52 -21.21
CA PHE A 361 -27.00 -15.59 -22.64
C PHE A 361 -27.15 -17.01 -23.20
N ARG A 362 -27.36 -18.04 -22.36
CA ARG A 362 -27.55 -19.42 -22.83
C ARG A 362 -28.84 -19.57 -23.67
N PRO A 363 -28.84 -20.45 -24.71
CA PRO A 363 -27.70 -21.20 -25.22
C PRO A 363 -26.71 -20.31 -25.99
N ILE A 364 -25.42 -20.60 -25.87
CA ILE A 364 -24.33 -19.89 -26.55
C ILE A 364 -23.66 -20.88 -27.52
N ALA A 365 -23.71 -20.58 -28.82
CA ALA A 365 -22.98 -21.31 -29.85
C ALA A 365 -21.62 -20.68 -30.17
N MET A 366 -21.46 -19.39 -29.87
CA MET A 366 -20.21 -18.62 -29.95
C MET A 366 -19.08 -19.28 -29.16
N LYS A 367 -17.86 -19.26 -29.70
CA LYS A 367 -16.68 -19.78 -29.01
C LYS A 367 -16.34 -18.86 -27.84
N ILE A 368 -15.94 -19.43 -26.71
CA ILE A 368 -15.53 -18.68 -25.52
C ILE A 368 -14.08 -19.01 -25.21
N LEU A 369 -13.24 -17.98 -25.11
CA LEU A 369 -11.85 -18.06 -24.69
C LEU A 369 -11.72 -17.33 -23.35
N GLN A 370 -11.40 -18.08 -22.31
CA GLN A 370 -11.13 -17.57 -20.97
C GLN A 370 -9.62 -17.46 -20.76
N CYS A 371 -9.16 -16.28 -20.36
CA CYS A 371 -7.75 -15.94 -20.26
C CYS A 371 -7.39 -15.53 -18.84
N SER A 372 -6.32 -16.11 -18.29
CA SER A 372 -5.73 -15.67 -17.02
C SER A 372 -4.36 -15.05 -17.29
N PHE A 373 -4.26 -13.72 -17.17
CA PHE A 373 -2.97 -13.01 -17.27
C PHE A 373 -2.38 -12.78 -15.89
N LEU A 374 -1.07 -12.56 -15.85
CA LEU A 374 -0.30 -12.44 -14.61
C LEU A 374 -0.87 -11.31 -13.76
N SER A 375 -1.33 -11.62 -12.55
CA SER A 375 -2.00 -10.68 -11.65
C SER A 375 -1.24 -10.47 -10.34
N GLY A 376 -0.05 -11.03 -10.19
CA GLY A 376 0.75 -10.88 -8.99
C GLY A 376 1.99 -11.79 -8.96
N ILE A 377 2.60 -11.86 -7.79
CA ILE A 377 3.85 -12.58 -7.52
C ILE A 377 3.53 -14.07 -7.37
N ARG A 378 4.15 -14.89 -8.21
CA ARG A 378 4.10 -16.35 -8.08
C ARG A 378 4.62 -16.77 -6.71
N LEU A 379 3.90 -17.67 -6.04
CA LEU A 379 4.24 -18.16 -4.70
C LEU A 379 5.70 -18.65 -4.58
N GLN A 380 6.23 -19.24 -5.66
CA GLN A 380 7.61 -19.73 -5.73
C GLN A 380 8.67 -18.63 -5.62
N LYS A 381 8.34 -17.39 -6.03
CA LYS A 381 9.26 -16.23 -5.97
C LYS A 381 9.18 -15.48 -4.65
N LEU A 382 8.13 -15.70 -3.85
CA LEU A 382 7.92 -14.97 -2.60
C LEU A 382 9.05 -15.20 -1.57
N PRO A 383 9.53 -16.44 -1.32
CA PRO A 383 10.65 -16.65 -0.39
C PRO A 383 11.93 -15.92 -0.81
N THR A 384 12.22 -15.89 -2.11
CA THR A 384 13.36 -15.14 -2.67
C THR A 384 13.16 -13.63 -2.55
N LEU A 385 11.94 -13.13 -2.74
CA LEU A 385 11.65 -11.71 -2.52
C LEU A 385 11.89 -11.33 -1.05
N VAL A 386 11.34 -12.10 -0.11
CA VAL A 386 11.50 -11.85 1.32
C VAL A 386 12.96 -11.93 1.75
N SER A 387 13.74 -12.86 1.19
CA SER A 387 15.19 -12.96 1.49
C SER A 387 16.00 -11.78 0.95
N VAL A 388 15.58 -11.16 -0.15
CA VAL A 388 16.20 -9.95 -0.72
C VAL A 388 15.80 -8.69 0.04
N LEU A 389 14.53 -8.61 0.49
CA LEU A 389 14.02 -7.45 1.22
C LEU A 389 14.48 -7.43 2.68
N GLN A 390 14.68 -8.58 3.31
CA GLN A 390 15.12 -8.72 4.71
C GLN A 390 14.36 -7.83 5.71
N PRO A 391 13.01 -7.86 5.74
CA PRO A 391 12.27 -7.10 6.73
C PRO A 391 12.47 -7.67 8.15
N LYS A 392 12.26 -6.85 9.18
CA LYS A 392 12.28 -7.35 10.58
C LYS A 392 11.02 -8.16 10.91
N ILE A 393 9.87 -7.68 10.45
CA ILE A 393 8.57 -8.33 10.58
C ILE A 393 7.94 -8.50 9.21
N PHE A 394 7.48 -9.71 8.89
CA PHE A 394 6.75 -10.03 7.67
C PHE A 394 5.29 -10.38 8.00
N LEU A 395 4.36 -9.57 7.50
CA LEU A 395 2.93 -9.76 7.61
C LEU A 395 2.39 -10.39 6.32
N VAL A 396 1.80 -11.57 6.42
CA VAL A 396 1.32 -12.35 5.27
C VAL A 396 -0.13 -12.82 5.50
N PRO A 397 -0.99 -12.91 4.48
CA PRO A 397 -2.30 -13.50 4.66
C PRO A 397 -2.18 -14.95 5.10
N ASP A 398 -3.02 -15.38 6.03
CA ASP A 398 -2.99 -16.76 6.52
C ASP A 398 -3.15 -17.80 5.39
N ALA A 399 -4.06 -17.53 4.44
CA ALA A 399 -4.30 -18.37 3.27
C ALA A 399 -3.06 -18.55 2.37
N VAL A 400 -2.19 -17.54 2.29
CA VAL A 400 -0.93 -17.60 1.54
C VAL A 400 0.13 -18.36 2.35
N ASN A 401 0.24 -18.07 3.65
CA ASN A 401 1.23 -18.70 4.52
C ASN A 401 1.01 -20.22 4.63
N GLN A 402 -0.24 -20.69 4.57
CA GLN A 402 -0.54 -22.13 4.55
C GLN A 402 -0.03 -22.86 3.29
N ARG A 403 0.22 -22.14 2.18
CA ARG A 403 0.63 -22.71 0.88
C ARG A 403 2.14 -22.59 0.60
N ILE A 404 2.89 -21.89 1.45
CA ILE A 404 4.34 -21.70 1.29
C ILE A 404 5.07 -22.14 2.56
N SER A 405 6.17 -22.87 2.38
CA SER A 405 7.11 -23.11 3.47
C SER A 405 8.09 -21.93 3.61
N LEU A 406 7.79 -21.02 4.54
CA LEU A 406 8.71 -19.93 4.93
C LEU A 406 9.75 -20.37 5.97
N ALA A 407 9.82 -21.67 6.31
CA ALA A 407 10.67 -22.22 7.37
C ALA A 407 12.18 -21.99 7.16
N ALA A 408 12.60 -21.69 5.93
CA ALA A 408 13.99 -21.37 5.61
C ALA A 408 14.40 -19.94 6.01
N ILE A 409 13.44 -19.06 6.31
CA ILE A 409 13.68 -17.64 6.63
C ILE A 409 13.72 -17.45 8.16
N LYS A 410 14.69 -18.10 8.82
CA LYS A 410 14.77 -18.18 10.30
C LYS A 410 15.01 -16.86 11.02
N THR A 411 15.40 -15.81 10.30
CA THR A 411 15.81 -14.51 10.88
C THR A 411 14.67 -13.49 10.96
N ILE A 412 13.49 -13.79 10.41
CA ILE A 412 12.39 -12.83 10.27
C ILE A 412 11.20 -13.25 11.12
N SER A 413 10.58 -12.29 11.82
CA SER A 413 9.34 -12.54 12.56
C SER A 413 8.15 -12.55 11.60
N ILE A 414 7.52 -13.71 11.41
CA ILE A 414 6.37 -13.86 10.50
C ILE A 414 5.09 -13.80 11.32
N LEU A 415 4.14 -12.94 10.93
CA LEU A 415 2.80 -12.88 11.53
C LEU A 415 1.74 -13.01 10.43
N ASN A 416 0.67 -13.71 10.75
CA ASN A 416 -0.46 -13.87 9.86
C ASN A 416 -1.55 -12.85 10.18
N TYR A 417 -2.15 -12.27 9.14
CA TYR A 417 -3.37 -11.49 9.29
C TYR A 417 -4.56 -12.20 8.66
N PHE A 418 -5.73 -11.87 9.18
CA PHE A 418 -7.01 -12.46 8.80
C PHE A 418 -8.00 -11.35 8.50
N GLU A 419 -8.96 -11.64 7.63
CA GLU A 419 -10.07 -10.75 7.38
C GLU A 419 -10.85 -10.45 8.67
N ASN A 420 -11.24 -9.19 8.85
CA ASN A 420 -12.00 -8.70 10.00
C ASN A 420 -11.38 -8.94 11.39
N LYS A 421 -10.06 -9.21 11.47
CA LYS A 421 -9.35 -9.32 12.75
C LYS A 421 -8.27 -8.25 12.88
N THR A 422 -8.22 -7.62 14.06
CA THR A 422 -7.14 -6.70 14.42
C THR A 422 -5.89 -7.48 14.81
N LEU A 423 -4.76 -7.18 14.17
CA LEU A 423 -3.46 -7.75 14.49
C LEU A 423 -2.60 -6.72 15.23
N HIS A 424 -2.04 -7.12 16.38
CA HIS A 424 -1.07 -6.29 17.10
C HIS A 424 0.35 -6.57 16.60
N VAL A 425 0.99 -5.55 16.03
CA VAL A 425 2.40 -5.62 15.61
C VAL A 425 3.27 -5.16 16.77
N PRO A 426 4.31 -5.93 17.17
CA PRO A 426 5.18 -5.55 18.26
C PRO A 426 5.98 -4.28 17.91
N ARG A 427 6.33 -3.52 18.94
CA ARG A 427 7.14 -2.30 18.79
C ARG A 427 8.59 -2.67 18.45
N ILE A 428 9.15 -2.03 17.44
CA ILE A 428 10.47 -2.38 16.89
C ILE A 428 11.58 -1.48 17.44
N VAL A 429 11.25 -0.23 17.81
CA VAL A 429 12.20 0.74 18.36
C VAL A 429 11.82 1.07 19.80
N ASP A 430 12.69 0.69 20.74
CA ASP A 430 12.54 1.00 22.17
C ASP A 430 12.95 2.44 22.51
N ASN A 431 13.86 3.04 21.73
CA ASN A 431 14.39 4.39 21.94
C ASN A 431 14.29 5.23 20.65
N PRO A 432 13.34 6.17 20.52
CA PRO A 432 13.27 7.05 19.35
C PRO A 432 14.51 7.94 19.29
N SER A 433 15.13 8.02 18.11
CA SER A 433 16.21 8.97 17.86
C SER A 433 15.64 10.39 17.80
N VAL A 434 16.31 11.33 18.48
CA VAL A 434 15.97 12.75 18.45
C VAL A 434 17.16 13.49 17.85
N GLU A 435 16.91 14.23 16.76
CA GLU A 435 17.89 15.10 16.12
C GLU A 435 17.95 16.43 16.89
N ILE A 436 19.16 16.82 17.32
CA ILE A 436 19.39 18.12 17.96
C ILE A 436 19.83 19.10 16.89
N THR A 437 19.14 20.22 16.77
CA THR A 437 19.50 21.29 15.82
C THR A 437 20.86 21.91 16.13
N THR A 438 21.57 22.36 15.10
CA THR A 438 22.96 22.84 15.20
C THR A 438 23.09 24.07 16.10
N ASP A 439 22.12 24.96 16.09
CA ASP A 439 22.05 26.14 16.97
C ASP A 439 21.92 25.72 18.44
N LEU A 440 21.12 24.70 18.74
CA LEU A 440 20.96 24.20 20.11
C LEU A 440 22.20 23.41 20.57
N ALA A 441 22.75 22.58 19.68
CA ALA A 441 23.97 21.82 19.94
C ALA A 441 25.17 22.73 20.23
N SER A 442 25.27 23.88 19.55
CA SER A 442 26.33 24.86 19.79
C SER A 442 26.29 25.53 21.18
N LYS A 443 25.12 25.51 21.84
CA LYS A 443 24.91 26.07 23.19
C LYS A 443 25.23 25.07 24.31
N LEU A 444 25.62 23.83 23.99
CA LEU A 444 25.92 22.81 24.98
C LEU A 444 27.20 23.14 25.76
N SER A 445 27.03 23.56 27.02
CA SER A 445 28.14 23.75 27.96
C SER A 445 28.40 22.46 28.73
N TRP A 446 29.40 21.69 28.32
CA TRP A 446 29.76 20.42 28.94
C TRP A 446 30.42 20.64 30.31
N ARG A 447 29.92 19.93 31.32
CA ARG A 447 30.59 19.74 32.61
C ARG A 447 31.11 18.32 32.70
N LYS A 448 32.39 18.18 33.02
CA LYS A 448 33.02 16.88 33.28
C LYS A 448 32.67 16.46 34.71
N LEU A 449 32.12 15.26 34.87
CA LEU A 449 31.76 14.71 36.18
C LEU A 449 33.04 14.33 36.95
N ARG A 450 33.10 14.68 38.25
CA ARG A 450 34.24 14.36 39.12
C ARG A 450 34.32 12.87 39.42
N GLN A 451 33.17 12.19 39.52
CA GLN A 451 33.11 10.77 39.89
C GLN A 451 33.26 9.79 38.72
N ARG A 452 33.11 10.24 37.46
CA ARG A 452 33.27 9.40 36.26
C ARG A 452 34.01 10.18 35.17
N GLU A 453 35.32 9.95 35.05
CA GLU A 453 36.22 10.71 34.18
C GLU A 453 35.88 10.65 32.67
N SER A 454 35.02 9.72 32.23
CA SER A 454 34.69 9.49 30.81
C SER A 454 33.37 10.10 30.32
N PHE A 455 32.55 10.69 31.20
CA PHE A 455 31.24 11.22 30.81
C PHE A 455 31.17 12.74 31.02
N GLY A 456 30.83 13.47 29.95
CA GLY A 456 30.44 14.87 30.00
C GLY A 456 28.93 14.97 30.04
N ILE A 457 28.41 15.91 30.82
CA ILE A 457 26.97 16.17 30.91
C ILE A 457 26.69 17.64 30.63
N ALA A 458 25.58 17.92 29.94
CA ALA A 458 25.18 19.27 29.57
C ALA A 458 23.64 19.36 29.63
N ARG A 459 23.12 20.47 30.18
CA ARG A 459 21.69 20.72 30.19
C ARG A 459 21.25 21.28 28.86
N LEU A 460 20.19 20.71 28.32
CA LEU A 460 19.58 21.15 27.08
C LEU A 460 18.09 21.39 27.32
N LYS A 461 17.61 22.58 26.96
CA LYS A 461 16.19 22.94 26.95
C LYS A 461 15.88 23.43 25.54
N GLY A 462 14.86 22.85 24.92
CA GLY A 462 14.41 23.18 23.58
C GLY A 462 12.95 22.78 23.39
N GLY A 463 12.34 23.27 22.32
CA GLY A 463 11.04 22.76 21.87
C GLY A 463 11.23 21.44 21.13
N LEU A 464 10.42 20.44 21.44
CA LEU A 464 10.39 19.19 20.67
C LEU A 464 9.36 19.34 19.56
N LEU A 465 9.81 19.21 18.31
CA LEU A 465 8.98 19.29 17.11
C LEU A 465 9.07 17.98 16.32
N MET A 466 8.00 17.69 15.58
CA MET A 466 7.95 16.58 14.62
C MET A 466 8.01 17.20 13.22
N GLU A 467 9.12 17.00 12.52
CA GLU A 467 9.29 17.46 11.14
C GLU A 467 9.89 16.33 10.32
N ASP A 468 9.33 16.11 9.13
CA ASP A 468 9.77 15.06 8.20
C ASP A 468 9.85 13.68 8.87
N GLY A 469 8.88 13.35 9.74
CA GLY A 469 8.85 12.09 10.47
C GLY A 469 9.98 11.89 11.50
N LYS A 470 10.76 12.93 11.79
CA LYS A 470 11.87 12.91 12.76
C LYS A 470 11.66 13.87 13.91
N HIS A 471 11.95 13.39 15.12
CA HIS A 471 11.86 14.22 16.31
C HIS A 471 13.05 15.18 16.29
N ARG A 472 12.77 16.48 16.20
CA ARG A 472 13.78 17.54 16.21
C ARG A 472 13.66 18.36 17.48
N LEU A 473 14.78 18.56 18.16
CA LEU A 473 14.88 19.46 19.29
C LEU A 473 15.41 20.82 18.82
N VAL A 474 14.57 21.85 18.89
CA VAL A 474 14.83 23.21 18.40
C VAL A 474 14.97 24.23 19.54
N SER A 475 15.60 25.37 19.29
CA SER A 475 15.65 26.46 20.27
C SER A 475 14.24 26.94 20.60
N GLY A 476 13.90 26.99 21.89
CA GLY A 476 12.60 27.49 22.34
C GLY A 476 12.40 28.95 21.94
N LEU A 477 11.14 29.32 21.65
CA LEU A 477 10.71 30.70 21.38
C LEU A 477 10.81 31.60 22.62
N GLU A 478 10.89 31.00 23.80
CA GLU A 478 11.15 31.72 25.05
C GLU A 478 12.63 32.10 25.11
N GLN A 479 12.93 33.36 24.77
CA GLN A 479 14.14 34.01 25.25
C GLN A 479 14.08 33.99 26.77
N GLU A 480 14.82 33.07 27.41
CA GLU A 480 15.08 33.24 28.83
C GLU A 480 15.85 34.54 28.99
N GLU A 481 15.16 35.55 29.55
CA GLU A 481 15.76 36.77 30.02
C GLU A 481 17.01 36.40 30.81
N SER A 482 18.14 36.96 30.39
CA SER A 482 19.42 36.85 31.06
C SER A 482 19.35 37.55 32.42
N SER A 483 18.61 36.98 33.38
CA SER A 483 18.77 37.34 34.78
C SER A 483 20.13 36.78 35.18
N GLY A 484 21.11 37.64 35.47
CA GLY A 484 22.48 37.27 35.84
C GLY A 484 22.62 36.48 37.16
N LYS A 485 21.55 35.82 37.62
CA LYS A 485 21.60 34.86 38.72
C LYS A 485 22.11 33.53 38.17
N ALA A 486 23.21 33.04 38.73
CA ALA A 486 23.67 31.67 38.46
C ALA A 486 22.50 30.71 38.70
N ARG A 487 22.15 29.91 37.68
CA ARG A 487 21.10 28.90 37.82
C ARG A 487 21.51 27.93 38.94
N PRO A 488 20.59 27.54 39.84
CA PRO A 488 20.91 26.58 40.90
C PRO A 488 21.33 25.24 40.28
N LEU A 489 22.41 24.65 40.81
CA LEU A 489 22.89 23.34 40.39
C LEU A 489 21.82 22.28 40.64
N ARG A 490 21.54 21.45 39.63
CA ARG A 490 20.78 20.20 39.82
C ARG A 490 21.76 19.06 40.01
N HIS A 491 21.82 18.53 41.21
CA HIS A 491 22.68 17.41 41.54
C HIS A 491 22.23 16.12 40.84
N TRP A 492 23.20 15.28 40.49
CA TRP A 492 22.98 13.97 39.88
C TRP A 492 23.64 12.89 40.74
N GLY A 493 22.86 11.88 41.12
CA GLY A 493 23.33 10.73 41.91
C GLY A 493 22.72 10.66 43.31
N SER A 494 23.14 9.63 44.06
CA SER A 494 22.76 9.44 45.46
C SER A 494 23.87 9.95 46.38
N VAL A 495 23.49 10.61 47.47
CA VAL A 495 24.43 11.11 48.48
C VAL A 495 24.67 10.00 49.50
N ALA A 496 25.92 9.54 49.66
CA ALA A 496 26.28 8.68 50.78
C ALA A 496 26.23 9.49 52.10
N PRO A 497 25.47 9.07 53.12
CA PRO A 497 25.33 9.81 54.38
C PRO A 497 26.68 10.11 55.05
N GLU A 498 27.64 9.19 54.95
CA GLU A 498 28.97 9.31 55.54
C GLU A 498 29.79 10.42 54.88
N LEU A 499 29.74 10.50 53.54
CA LEU A 499 30.44 11.54 52.78
C LEU A 499 29.84 12.93 53.02
N LEU A 500 28.52 13.01 53.18
CA LEU A 500 27.87 14.27 53.51
C LEU A 500 28.20 14.72 54.93
N LEU A 501 28.21 13.80 55.90
CA LEU A 501 28.58 14.12 57.28
C LEU A 501 30.02 14.65 57.35
N ASP A 502 30.96 14.02 56.66
CA ASP A 502 32.34 14.50 56.56
C ASP A 502 32.45 15.90 55.95
N ALA A 503 31.63 16.21 54.94
CA ALA A 503 31.58 17.54 54.33
C ALA A 503 30.98 18.58 55.29
N LEU A 504 29.91 18.24 56.01
CA LEU A 504 29.27 19.09 57.02
C LEU A 504 30.21 19.40 58.19
N LEU A 505 30.97 18.40 58.66
CA LEU A 505 31.97 18.57 59.72
C LEU A 505 33.09 19.54 59.32
N LYS A 506 33.55 19.47 58.06
CA LYS A 506 34.55 20.42 57.52
C LYS A 506 34.01 21.87 57.45
N MET A 507 32.70 22.04 57.37
CA MET A 507 32.01 23.32 57.36
C MET A 507 31.61 23.80 58.77
N GLY A 508 31.97 23.04 59.82
CA GLY A 508 31.70 23.39 61.22
C GLY A 508 30.34 22.96 61.75
N ILE A 509 29.56 22.19 60.97
CA ILE A 509 28.27 21.63 61.38
C ILE A 509 28.51 20.27 62.01
N LYS A 510 28.09 20.09 63.27
CA LYS A 510 28.19 18.81 63.97
C LYS A 510 26.88 18.04 63.84
N GLY A 511 27.00 16.75 63.55
CA GLY A 511 25.85 15.86 63.51
C GLY A 511 26.24 14.40 63.72
N SER A 512 25.23 13.57 63.88
CA SER A 512 25.35 12.13 64.06
C SER A 512 24.48 11.39 63.04
N ILE A 513 24.96 10.25 62.53
CA ILE A 513 24.21 9.39 61.61
C ILE A 513 23.45 8.35 62.43
N GLU A 514 22.16 8.23 62.17
CA GLU A 514 21.30 7.16 62.61
C GLU A 514 20.94 6.29 61.40
N GLN A 515 21.29 5.01 61.45
CA GLN A 515 20.89 4.01 60.44
C GLN A 515 19.85 3.09 61.08
N SER A 516 18.62 3.11 60.57
CA SER A 516 17.60 2.15 60.99
C SER A 516 17.50 1.03 59.95
N THR A 517 17.97 -0.16 60.30
CA THR A 517 17.69 -1.39 59.54
C THR A 517 16.26 -1.85 59.84
N GLY A 518 15.38 -1.81 58.82
CA GLY A 518 14.01 -2.27 58.98
C GLY A 518 13.93 -3.78 59.19
N ASP A 519 13.25 -4.22 60.26
CA ASP A 519 13.14 -5.62 60.70
C ASP A 519 12.35 -6.55 59.73
N ASN A 520 11.94 -6.07 58.55
CA ASN A 520 11.18 -6.84 57.55
C ASN A 520 11.41 -6.35 56.10
N GLY A 521 12.66 -6.12 55.69
CA GLY A 521 13.01 -5.92 54.27
C GLY A 521 12.46 -4.63 53.63
N SER A 522 12.00 -3.67 54.43
CA SER A 522 11.61 -2.34 53.97
C SER A 522 12.73 -1.33 54.28
N GLU A 523 13.30 -0.77 53.21
CA GLU A 523 14.13 0.44 53.07
C GLU A 523 15.04 0.83 54.25
N ASP A 524 16.36 0.72 54.02
CA ASP A 524 17.39 1.31 54.89
C ASP A 524 17.24 2.84 54.90
N LYS A 525 16.57 3.37 55.93
CA LYS A 525 16.49 4.82 56.16
C LYS A 525 17.71 5.26 56.96
N SER A 526 18.51 6.11 56.34
CA SER A 526 19.59 6.81 57.01
C SER A 526 19.13 8.23 57.32
N ILE A 527 19.41 8.71 58.53
CA ILE A 527 19.08 10.06 58.98
C ILE A 527 20.35 10.70 59.56
N ILE A 528 20.65 11.93 59.18
CA ILE A 528 21.68 12.74 59.85
C ILE A 528 20.98 13.74 60.76
N HIS A 529 21.24 13.66 62.07
CA HIS A 529 20.80 14.64 63.06
C HIS A 529 21.85 15.75 63.17
N ILE A 530 21.44 17.00 62.97
CA ILE A 530 22.29 18.18 63.11
C ILE A 530 22.18 18.68 64.56
N GLU A 531 23.29 18.61 65.30
CA GLU A 531 23.36 18.94 66.73
C GLU A 531 23.79 20.41 66.96
N ASN A 532 24.51 21.02 66.02
CA ASN A 532 25.06 22.39 66.12
C ASN A 532 25.32 22.93 64.70
N PRO A 533 24.88 24.13 64.28
CA PRO A 533 24.43 25.31 65.05
C PRO A 533 22.94 25.40 65.42
N ASN A 534 22.04 24.65 64.76
CA ASN A 534 20.62 24.60 65.08
C ASN A 534 20.08 23.19 64.83
N SER A 535 19.12 22.74 65.64
CA SER A 535 18.53 21.41 65.52
C SER A 535 17.87 21.24 64.15
N GLY A 536 18.31 20.25 63.40
CA GLY A 536 17.76 19.88 62.10
C GLY A 536 18.03 18.41 61.80
N LEU A 537 17.38 17.89 60.77
CA LEU A 537 17.53 16.50 60.35
C LEU A 537 17.56 16.41 58.82
N ILE A 538 18.40 15.51 58.31
CA ILE A 538 18.52 15.20 56.88
C ILE A 538 18.14 13.73 56.69
N GLU A 539 17.03 13.48 56.03
CA GLU A 539 16.53 12.13 55.76
C GLU A 539 16.94 11.70 54.35
N PHE A 540 17.47 10.48 54.24
CA PHE A 540 17.80 9.85 52.97
C PHE A 540 16.80 8.74 52.66
N SER A 541 16.19 8.81 51.49
CA SER A 541 15.27 7.78 50.96
C SER A 541 15.59 7.49 49.49
N GLU A 542 15.08 6.38 48.95
CA GLU A 542 15.17 6.10 47.51
C GLU A 542 14.50 7.20 46.66
N MET A 543 13.48 7.86 47.21
CA MET A 543 12.72 8.92 46.54
C MET A 543 13.38 10.30 46.61
N GLY A 544 14.44 10.46 47.42
CA GLY A 544 15.21 11.70 47.54
C GLY A 544 15.72 11.98 48.94
N THR A 545 16.42 13.11 49.07
CA THR A 545 16.97 13.63 50.33
C THR A 545 16.13 14.81 50.82
N ALA A 546 15.59 14.73 52.03
CA ALA A 546 14.81 15.80 52.65
C ALA A 546 15.63 16.49 53.75
N ILE A 547 15.72 17.82 53.69
CA ILE A 547 16.40 18.64 54.70
C ILE A 547 15.33 19.36 55.52
N ILE A 548 15.26 19.08 56.81
CA ILE A 548 14.27 19.64 57.73
C ILE A 548 15.01 20.43 58.81
N THR A 549 14.93 21.76 58.77
CA THR A 549 15.55 22.66 59.75
C THR A 549 14.77 23.96 59.86
N GLY A 550 14.84 24.60 61.02
CA GLY A 550 14.23 25.92 61.28
C GLY A 550 15.12 27.11 60.90
N ASP A 551 16.33 26.88 60.39
CA ASP A 551 17.33 27.92 60.09
C ASP A 551 17.74 27.91 58.61
N GLU A 552 17.42 28.98 57.87
CA GLU A 552 17.76 29.14 56.45
C GLU A 552 19.28 29.17 56.19
N ASN A 553 20.10 29.57 57.16
CA ASN A 553 21.55 29.55 57.01
C ASN A 553 22.09 28.12 57.01
N VAL A 554 21.53 27.25 57.85
CA VAL A 554 21.88 25.82 57.89
C VAL A 554 21.47 25.16 56.58
N VAL A 555 20.30 25.49 56.03
CA VAL A 555 19.88 25.01 54.70
C VAL A 555 20.93 25.37 53.63
N SER A 556 21.37 26.62 53.59
CA SER A 556 22.35 27.11 52.61
C SER A 556 23.70 26.40 52.73
N GLN A 557 24.16 26.14 53.96
CA GLN A 557 25.40 25.41 54.22
C GLN A 557 25.30 23.92 53.87
N VAL A 558 24.14 23.30 54.12
CA VAL A 558 23.89 21.91 53.72
C VAL A 558 23.88 21.78 52.19
N PHE A 559 23.24 22.71 51.47
CA PHE A 559 23.32 22.74 50.00
C PHE A 559 24.77 22.89 49.50
N GLN A 560 25.56 23.75 50.12
CA GLN A 560 26.97 23.93 49.77
C GLN A 560 27.81 22.67 50.06
N ALA A 561 27.48 21.91 51.11
CA ALA A 561 28.10 20.61 51.38
C ALA A 561 27.71 19.58 50.30
N ILE A 562 26.44 19.56 49.86
CA ILE A 562 25.97 18.69 48.77
C ILE A 562 26.64 19.07 47.43
N ASP A 563 26.84 20.35 47.12
CA ASP A 563 27.63 20.84 45.97
C ASP A 563 29.09 20.35 45.98
N GLY A 564 29.63 20.12 47.19
CA GLY A 564 30.97 19.57 47.39
C GLY A 564 31.07 18.07 47.14
N VAL A 565 30.00 17.32 47.42
CA VAL A 565 29.95 15.85 47.40
C VAL A 565 29.41 15.29 46.09
N LEU A 566 28.35 15.90 45.56
CA LEU A 566 27.71 15.47 44.31
C LEU A 566 28.16 16.32 43.12
N ASP A 567 28.21 15.66 41.97
CA ASP A 567 28.23 16.37 40.70
C ASP A 567 26.85 16.95 40.39
N GLY A 568 26.80 18.08 39.68
CA GLY A 568 25.55 18.75 39.33
C GLY A 568 25.64 19.61 38.07
N ILE A 569 24.47 19.98 37.56
CA ILE A 569 24.26 20.68 36.28
C ILE A 569 23.45 21.95 36.44
#